data_AF-A0A7C7IRX6-F1
#
_entry.id   AF-A0A7C7IRX6-F1
#
_cell.length_a   1.000
_cell.length_b   1.000
_cell.length_c   1.000
_cell.angle_alpha   90.00
_cell.angle_beta   90.00
_cell.angle_gamma   90.00
#
_symmetry.space_group_name_H-M   'P 1'
#
loop_
_entity.id
_entity.type
_entity.pdbx_description
1 polymer ?
#
loop_
_entity_poly.entity_id
_entity_poly.type
_entity_poly.pdbx_seq_one_letter_code
_entity_poly.pdbx_strand_id
1 'polypeptide(L)'
;GHDITSAENGLQAFETFKEASFDVVLMDNHMPVMDGLESTAKIREFEVSQPSRPPTPIIAMTANNERSDHETYLNSGMNGIITKPLNIKTLVSQIREIIADFSG
;
A
#
# COMPACT_ATOMS: atom_id res chain seq x y z
N GLY A 1 16.74 -11.69 -0.78
CA GLY A 1 16.39 -10.74 -1.85
C GLY A 1 14.95 -10.33 -1.70
N HIS A 2 14.43 -9.47 -2.57
CA HIS A 2 13.02 -9.14 -2.66
C HIS A 2 12.58 -9.33 -4.11
N ASP A 3 11.42 -9.95 -4.33
CA ASP A 3 10.80 -10.03 -5.65
C ASP A 3 9.87 -8.84 -5.81
N ILE A 4 10.07 -8.08 -6.89
CA ILE A 4 9.40 -6.80 -7.09
C ILE A 4 8.52 -6.90 -8.33
N THR A 5 7.25 -6.55 -8.15
CA THR A 5 6.30 -6.31 -9.24
C THR A 5 5.91 -4.84 -9.21
N SER A 6 5.96 -4.17 -10.36
CA SER A 6 5.64 -2.74 -10.49
C SER A 6 4.33 -2.54 -11.24
N ALA A 7 3.62 -1.46 -10.87
CA ALA A 7 2.42 -0.99 -11.55
C ALA A 7 2.53 0.53 -11.77
N GLU A 8 2.05 1.01 -12.91
CA GLU A 8 2.18 2.40 -13.36
C GLU A 8 0.97 3.27 -12.99
N ASN A 9 -0.09 2.67 -12.43
CA ASN A 9 -1.30 3.34 -11.95
C ASN A 9 -2.11 2.46 -10.99
N GLY A 10 -3.10 3.04 -10.31
CA GLY A 10 -3.95 2.33 -9.34
C GLY A 10 -4.78 1.21 -9.94
N LEU A 11 -5.21 1.32 -11.20
CA LEU A 11 -5.96 0.24 -11.85
C LEU A 11 -5.05 -0.97 -12.11
N GLN A 12 -3.85 -0.75 -12.66
CA GLN A 12 -2.88 -1.82 -12.87
C GLN A 12 -2.44 -2.45 -11.53
N ALA A 13 -2.29 -1.64 -10.48
CA ALA A 13 -1.98 -2.14 -9.15
C ALA A 13 -3.07 -3.08 -8.63
N PHE A 14 -4.34 -2.69 -8.75
CA PHE A 14 -5.47 -3.54 -8.39
C PHE A 14 -5.56 -4.82 -9.24
N GLU A 15 -5.43 -4.73 -10.56
CA GLU A 15 -5.46 -5.92 -11.44
C GLU A 15 -4.32 -6.90 -11.10
N THR A 16 -3.11 -6.38 -10.90
CA THR A 16 -1.95 -7.16 -10.48
C THR A 16 -2.16 -7.82 -9.12
N PHE A 17 -2.76 -7.09 -8.17
CA PHE A 17 -3.08 -7.61 -6.85
C PHE A 17 -4.07 -8.78 -6.89
N LYS A 18 -5.01 -8.80 -7.83
CA LYS A 18 -5.95 -9.93 -7.98
C LYS A 18 -5.27 -11.21 -8.47
N GLU A 19 -4.25 -11.07 -9.30
CA GLU A 19 -3.58 -12.20 -9.95
C GLU A 19 -2.47 -12.84 -9.10
N ALA A 20 -1.93 -12.11 -8.13
CA ALA A 20 -0.82 -12.56 -7.28
C ALA A 20 -0.97 -12.15 -5.82
N SER A 21 -0.32 -12.92 -4.94
CA SER A 21 -0.20 -12.60 -3.51
C SER A 21 1.08 -11.80 -3.24
N PHE A 22 0.99 -10.84 -2.32
CA PHE A 22 2.09 -9.97 -1.93
C PHE A 22 2.23 -9.94 -0.42
N ASP A 23 3.46 -9.82 0.07
CA ASP A 23 3.73 -9.63 1.49
C ASP A 23 3.50 -8.18 1.93
N VAL A 24 3.64 -7.23 1.00
CA VAL A 24 3.45 -5.80 1.21
C VAL A 24 3.17 -5.10 -0.10
N VAL A 25 2.32 -4.06 -0.05
CA VAL A 25 2.07 -3.15 -1.18
C VAL A 25 2.58 -1.76 -0.80
N LEU A 26 3.44 -1.18 -1.63
CA LEU A 26 3.80 0.24 -1.56
C LEU A 26 2.94 1.01 -2.56
N MET A 27 2.06 1.86 -2.06
CA MET A 27 1.05 2.55 -2.87
C MET A 27 1.31 4.04 -2.93
N ASP A 28 1.57 4.59 -4.11
CA ASP A 28 1.61 6.04 -4.30
C ASP A 28 0.18 6.60 -4.29
N ASN A 29 -0.04 7.77 -3.69
CA ASN A 29 -1.34 8.41 -3.74
C ASN A 29 -1.60 9.10 -5.09
N HIS A 30 -0.58 9.75 -5.65
CA HIS A 30 -0.73 10.54 -6.86
C HIS A 30 -0.36 9.71 -8.09
N MET A 31 -1.35 9.04 -8.67
CA MET A 31 -1.20 8.23 -9.88
C MET A 31 -2.20 8.65 -10.96
N PRO A 32 -1.87 8.48 -12.26
CA PRO A 32 -2.83 8.68 -13.34
C PRO A 32 -3.90 7.58 -13.33
N VAL A 33 -5.04 7.82 -14.00
CA VAL A 33 -6.16 6.87 -14.19
C VAL A 33 -6.96 6.53 -12.92
N MET A 34 -6.30 6.05 -11.87
CA MET A 34 -6.89 5.70 -10.58
C MET A 34 -5.85 5.99 -9.51
N ASP A 35 -6.27 6.70 -8.47
CA ASP A 35 -5.39 7.10 -7.39
C ASP A 35 -5.15 5.97 -6.37
N GLY A 36 -4.24 6.21 -5.43
CA GLY A 36 -3.87 5.21 -4.42
C GLY A 36 -5.00 4.89 -3.43
N LEU A 37 -5.88 5.85 -3.13
CA LEU A 37 -7.02 5.65 -2.22
C LEU A 37 -8.07 4.77 -2.87
N GLU A 38 -8.45 5.07 -4.11
CA GLU A 38 -9.39 4.27 -4.91
C GLU A 38 -8.87 2.85 -5.12
N SER A 39 -7.58 2.71 -5.45
CA SER A 39 -6.94 1.39 -5.59
C SER A 39 -6.96 0.62 -4.27
N THR A 40 -6.70 1.29 -3.14
CA THR A 40 -6.71 0.65 -1.81
C THR A 40 -8.10 0.17 -1.46
N ALA A 41 -9.13 0.99 -1.67
CA ALA A 41 -10.52 0.61 -1.42
C ALA A 41 -10.91 -0.65 -2.20
N LYS A 42 -10.58 -0.71 -3.49
CA LYS A 42 -10.83 -1.90 -4.33
C LYS A 42 -10.08 -3.14 -3.86
N ILE A 43 -8.83 -2.98 -3.43
CA ILE A 43 -8.05 -4.09 -2.86
C ILE A 43 -8.74 -4.63 -1.60
N ARG A 44 -9.18 -3.75 -0.68
CA ARG A 44 -9.89 -4.17 0.54
C ARG A 44 -11.21 -4.87 0.24
N GLU A 45 -11.99 -4.36 -0.70
CA GLU A 45 -13.22 -5.02 -1.16
C GLU A 45 -12.94 -6.42 -1.73
N PHE A 46 -11.88 -6.56 -2.53
CA PHE A 46 -11.47 -7.84 -3.08
C PHE A 46 -11.00 -8.82 -2.00
N GLU A 47 -10.22 -8.36 -1.01
CA GLU A 47 -9.78 -9.20 0.11
C GLU A 47 -10.96 -9.75 0.91
N VAL A 48 -12.02 -8.95 1.14
CA VAL A 48 -13.26 -9.44 1.78
C VAL A 48 -13.92 -10.55 0.96
N SER A 49 -13.83 -10.49 -0.38
CA SER A 49 -14.34 -11.53 -1.27
C SER A 49 -13.46 -12.79 -1.33
N GLN A 50 -12.26 -12.76 -0.76
CA GLN A 50 -11.26 -13.83 -0.79
C GLN A 50 -10.82 -14.24 0.63
N PRO A 51 -11.71 -14.86 1.44
CA PRO A 51 -11.43 -15.13 2.85
C PRO A 51 -10.28 -16.13 3.10
N SER A 52 -9.84 -16.87 2.08
CA SER A 52 -8.69 -17.76 2.15
C SER A 52 -7.34 -17.04 1.99
N ARG A 53 -7.35 -15.76 1.60
CA ARG A 53 -6.16 -14.95 1.43
C ARG A 53 -6.03 -13.99 2.62
N PRO A 54 -4.91 -14.00 3.36
CA PRO A 54 -4.71 -13.03 4.42
C PRO A 54 -4.66 -11.60 3.84
N PRO A 55 -5.16 -10.60 4.58
CA PRO A 55 -5.05 -9.22 4.15
C PRO A 55 -3.57 -8.83 4.00
N THR A 56 -3.26 -8.05 2.97
CA THR A 56 -1.91 -7.58 2.69
C THR A 56 -1.73 -6.19 3.30
N PRO A 57 -0.60 -5.89 3.97
CA PRO A 57 -0.32 -4.54 4.44
C PRO A 57 -0.10 -3.60 3.24
N ILE A 58 -0.83 -2.49 3.22
CA ILE A 58 -0.73 -1.44 2.20
C ILE A 58 -0.12 -0.20 2.85
N ILE A 59 1.01 0.25 2.31
CA ILE A 59 1.78 1.38 2.84
C ILE A 59 1.69 2.54 1.87
N ALA A 60 1.14 3.66 2.32
CA ALA A 60 1.06 4.89 1.54
C ALA A 60 2.47 5.47 1.33
N MET A 61 2.79 5.86 0.10
CA MET A 61 3.95 6.66 -0.24
C MET A 61 3.50 8.06 -0.63
N THR A 62 3.76 9.05 0.22
CA THR A 62 3.27 10.42 0.02
C THR A 62 4.41 11.44 0.03
N ALA A 63 4.25 12.56 -0.67
CA ALA A 63 5.15 13.71 -0.58
C ALA A 63 4.72 14.68 0.54
N ASN A 64 3.48 14.55 1.03
CA ASN A 64 2.93 15.41 2.07
C ASN A 64 3.06 14.73 3.43
N ASN A 65 3.40 15.51 4.45
CA ASN A 65 3.50 15.04 5.84
C ASN A 65 2.40 15.62 6.73
N GLU A 66 1.29 16.07 6.12
CA GLU A 66 0.20 16.68 6.86
C GLU A 66 -0.62 15.62 7.57
N ARG A 67 -1.03 15.91 8.80
CA ARG A 67 -1.79 14.97 9.64
C ARG A 67 -3.16 14.60 9.04
N SER A 68 -3.80 15.53 8.33
CA SER A 68 -5.06 15.28 7.60
C SER A 68 -4.90 14.19 6.55
N ASP A 69 -3.76 14.16 5.86
CA ASP A 69 -3.46 13.14 4.86
C ASP A 69 -3.25 11.78 5.56
N HIS A 70 -2.62 11.77 6.73
CA HIS A 70 -2.44 10.55 7.52
C HIS A 70 -3.76 9.89 7.92
N GLU A 71 -4.70 10.67 8.48
CA GLU A 71 -6.02 10.15 8.87
C GLU A 71 -6.79 9.65 7.65
N THR A 72 -6.68 10.33 6.51
CA THR A 72 -7.30 9.92 5.25
C THR A 72 -6.77 8.56 4.76
N TYR A 73 -5.45 8.37 4.77
CA TYR A 73 -4.84 7.10 4.37
C TYR A 73 -5.25 5.94 5.28
N LEU A 74 -5.19 6.14 6.60
CA LEU A 74 -5.58 5.09 7.55
C LEU A 74 -7.07 4.74 7.42
N ASN A 75 -7.95 5.73 7.27
CA ASN A 75 -9.39 5.51 7.09
C ASN A 75 -9.72 4.80 5.76
N SER A 76 -8.87 4.93 4.74
CA SER A 76 -9.02 4.21 3.47
C SER A 76 -8.61 2.72 3.55
N GLY A 77 -8.06 2.30 4.69
CA GLY A 77 -7.59 0.93 4.92
C GLY A 77 -6.10 0.73 4.63
N MET A 78 -5.30 1.79 4.53
CA MET A 78 -3.83 1.67 4.53
C MET A 78 -3.32 1.42 5.96
N ASN A 79 -2.20 0.70 6.09
CA ASN A 79 -1.64 0.25 7.37
C ASN A 79 -0.44 1.06 7.84
N GLY A 80 0.14 1.87 6.95
CA GLY A 80 1.28 2.71 7.28
C GLY A 80 1.54 3.75 6.21
N ILE A 81 2.41 4.70 6.54
CA ILE A 81 2.70 5.84 5.69
C ILE A 81 4.21 6.06 5.70
N ILE A 82 4.78 6.26 4.52
CA ILE A 82 6.18 6.55 4.30
C ILE A 82 6.27 7.83 3.45
N THR A 83 6.91 8.86 4.01
CA THR A 83 7.05 10.17 3.38
C THR A 83 8.29 10.26 2.49
N LYS A 84 8.11 10.79 1.27
CA LYS A 84 9.18 11.10 0.32
C LYS A 84 9.95 12.36 0.78
N PRO A 85 11.25 12.50 0.46
CA PRO A 85 12.07 11.62 -0.37
C PRO A 85 12.56 10.36 0.38
N LEU A 86 12.55 9.23 -0.31
CA LEU A 86 12.93 7.93 0.24
C LEU A 86 14.40 7.63 -0.04
N ASN A 87 15.17 7.32 0.99
CA ASN A 87 16.42 6.59 0.83
C ASN A 87 16.18 5.11 1.16
N ILE A 88 16.97 4.23 0.54
CA ILE A 88 16.77 2.76 0.65
C ILE A 88 16.82 2.29 2.10
N LYS A 89 17.71 2.84 2.94
CA LYS A 89 17.84 2.41 4.35
C LYS A 89 16.58 2.73 5.15
N THR A 90 16.09 3.96 5.02
CA THR A 90 14.87 4.42 5.72
C THR A 90 13.65 3.67 5.20
N LEU A 91 13.52 3.49 3.88
CA LEU A 91 12.41 2.73 3.28
C LEU A 91 12.35 1.30 3.83
N VAL A 92 13.49 0.58 3.84
CA VAL A 92 13.54 -0.80 4.33
C VAL A 92 13.25 -0.88 5.83
N SER A 93 13.71 0.10 6.63
CA SER A 93 13.40 0.14 8.07
C SER A 93 11.89 0.31 8.31
N GLN A 94 11.27 1.29 7.64
CA GLN A 94 9.85 1.58 7.81
C GLN A 94 8.95 0.45 7.34
N ILE A 95 9.28 -0.20 6.21
CA ILE A 95 8.56 -1.39 5.75
C ILE A 95 8.59 -2.49 6.81
N ARG A 96 9.76 -2.75 7.40
CA ARG A 96 9.89 -3.79 8.44
C ARG A 96 9.09 -3.47 9.68
N GLU A 97 9.12 -2.22 10.15
CA GLU A 97 8.33 -1.77 11.30
C GLU A 97 6.83 -1.95 11.04
N ILE A 98 6.34 -1.46 9.90
CA ILE A 98 4.90 -1.55 9.56
C ILE A 98 4.43 -3.00 9.37
N ILE A 99 5.24 -3.85 8.73
CA ILE A 99 4.90 -5.27 8.57
C ILE A 99 4.87 -5.98 9.93
N ALA A 100 5.82 -5.67 10.83
CA ALA A 100 5.85 -6.25 12.17
C ALA A 100 4.60 -5.87 12.98
N ASP A 101 4.17 -4.60 12.90
CA ASP A 101 2.96 -4.10 13.57
C ASP A 101 1.68 -4.71 13.00
N PHE A 102 1.64 -5.01 11.69
CA PHE A 102 0.48 -5.63 11.03
C PHE A 102 0.35 -7.13 11.29
N SER A 103 1.47 -7.81 11.57
CA SER A 103 1.50 -9.26 11.83
C SER A 103 1.26 -9.61 13.31
N GLY A 104 1.10 -8.61 14.18
CA GLY A 104 0.95 -8.73 15.63
C GLY A 104 -0.49 -8.72 16.13
#